data_AF-A0A286UI64-F1
#
_entry.id   AF-A0A286UI64-F1
#
_cell.length_a   1.000
_cell.length_b   1.000
_cell.length_c   1.000
_cell.angle_alpha   90.00
_cell.angle_beta   90.00
_cell.angle_gamma   90.00
#
_symmetry.space_group_name_H-M   'P 1'
#
loop_
_entity.id
_entity.type
_entity.pdbx_description
1 polymer ?
#
loop_
_entity_poly.entity_id
_entity_poly.type
_entity_poly.pdbx_seq_one_letter_code
_entity_poly.pdbx_strand_id
1 'polypeptide(L)'
;MFELGIALTGLLFAGVVNAQQSEWGQCGGIGWSGATTCVSGTTCTVINAYYSQCLPGAAPPPSTPSSTVAPSSTSAGSAPTGTALPGVTLYLAGDSTTAPDTGTAYAGWGTQIGKYLSIPVVNDAVPGLSSRSFTDQGDFSKIINAVKPNDLVVIEFGHNEGGGPQGNPNQGVCPGTDLTTTCNDNGKTVYTYFRYMEDAINSLKAKGAQIVVASQTPNNPFKDTSGVPIYVGYAQQVAQQTSVSYVDHFDLVLKEYEALGATTVNGYFPIDNIHTNTVGADVVAQALVRGILCDSTNPLLPYIENSNVQPATCS
;
A
#
# COMPACT_ATOMS: atom_id res chain seq x y z
N MET A 1 -11.79 -39.27 69.47
CA MET A 1 -10.62 -38.77 68.72
C MET A 1 -11.16 -38.17 67.44
N PHE A 2 -11.20 -36.83 67.36
CA PHE A 2 -11.68 -36.10 66.19
C PHE A 2 -10.49 -35.92 65.24
N GLU A 3 -10.57 -36.48 64.03
CA GLU A 3 -9.59 -36.22 62.96
C GLU A 3 -9.98 -34.94 62.22
N LEU A 4 -9.02 -34.02 62.13
CA LEU A 4 -9.12 -32.73 61.45
C LEU A 4 -8.58 -32.91 60.03
N GLY A 5 -9.46 -32.92 59.03
CA GLY A 5 -9.09 -32.99 57.61
C GLY A 5 -8.52 -31.66 57.12
N ILE A 6 -7.25 -31.65 56.73
CA ILE A 6 -6.56 -30.51 56.10
C ILE A 6 -7.04 -30.40 54.64
N ALA A 7 -7.75 -29.31 54.32
CA ALA A 7 -8.11 -28.97 52.95
C ALA A 7 -6.92 -28.31 52.24
N LEU A 8 -6.29 -29.03 51.31
CA LEU A 8 -5.23 -28.52 50.45
C LEU A 8 -5.85 -27.69 49.32
N THR A 9 -5.82 -26.37 49.43
CA THR A 9 -6.25 -25.45 48.37
C THR A 9 -5.14 -25.37 47.31
N GLY A 10 -5.29 -26.10 46.21
CA GLY A 10 -4.41 -25.98 45.05
C GLY A 10 -4.70 -24.68 44.29
N LEU A 11 -3.81 -23.68 44.43
CA LEU A 11 -3.78 -22.54 43.51
C LEU A 11 -3.30 -23.03 42.13
N LEU A 12 -4.23 -23.11 41.18
CA LEU A 12 -3.90 -23.25 39.76
C LEU A 12 -3.31 -21.91 39.28
N PHE A 13 -1.99 -21.85 39.13
CA PHE A 13 -1.35 -20.82 38.32
C PHE A 13 -1.71 -21.08 36.85
N ALA A 14 -2.67 -20.33 36.31
CA ALA A 14 -2.82 -20.21 34.87
C ALA A 14 -1.59 -19.45 34.36
N GLY A 15 -0.60 -20.19 33.85
CA GLY A 15 0.51 -19.59 33.11
C GLY A 15 -0.06 -18.84 31.92
N VAL A 16 0.09 -17.51 31.91
CA VAL A 16 -0.20 -16.71 30.73
C VAL A 16 0.87 -17.09 29.71
N VAL A 17 0.49 -17.94 28.75
CA VAL A 17 1.34 -18.23 27.59
C VAL A 17 1.35 -16.95 26.77
N ASN A 18 2.41 -16.13 26.89
CA ASN A 18 2.66 -15.05 25.96
C ASN A 18 2.93 -15.69 24.60
N ALA A 19 1.91 -15.78 23.75
CA ALA A 19 2.06 -16.25 22.38
C ALA A 19 3.09 -15.35 21.69
N GLN A 20 4.07 -15.94 21.01
CA GLN A 20 4.95 -15.17 20.13
C GLN A 20 4.23 -14.94 18.80
N GLN A 21 4.39 -13.76 18.20
CA GLN A 21 3.93 -13.47 16.85
C GLN A 21 4.82 -14.17 15.83
N SER A 22 4.17 -14.77 14.83
CA SER A 22 4.89 -15.37 13.70
C SER A 22 5.75 -14.32 12.99
N GLU A 23 6.74 -14.79 12.26
CA GLU A 23 7.44 -13.97 11.28
C GLU A 23 6.40 -13.30 10.37
N TRP A 24 6.54 -12.00 10.12
CA TRP A 24 5.59 -11.12 9.43
C TRP A 24 4.26 -10.81 10.16
N GLY A 25 4.08 -11.28 11.40
CA GLY A 25 2.92 -10.94 12.23
C GLY A 25 2.96 -9.51 12.79
N GLN A 26 1.79 -8.91 13.05
CA GLN A 26 1.71 -7.61 13.73
C GLN A 26 2.12 -7.77 15.20
N CYS A 27 3.10 -6.99 15.64
CA CYS A 27 3.66 -7.05 16.98
C CYS A 27 3.54 -5.73 17.75
N GLY A 28 2.83 -4.74 17.20
CA GLY A 28 2.66 -3.45 17.85
C GLY A 28 1.86 -2.46 17.02
N GLY A 29 1.72 -1.25 17.56
CA GLY A 29 0.91 -0.18 17.00
C GLY A 29 -0.17 0.33 17.96
N ILE A 30 -0.58 1.58 17.82
CA ILE A 30 -1.70 2.17 18.57
C ILE A 30 -2.95 1.30 18.37
N GLY A 31 -3.53 0.84 19.48
CA GLY A 31 -4.73 -0.01 19.48
C GLY A 31 -4.48 -1.52 19.37
N TRP A 32 -3.23 -1.96 19.18
CA TRP A 32 -2.90 -3.39 19.15
C TRP A 32 -2.98 -4.02 20.55
N SER A 33 -3.80 -5.05 20.70
CA SER A 33 -3.95 -5.82 21.95
C SER A 33 -3.41 -7.25 21.85
N GLY A 34 -2.79 -7.61 20.72
CA GLY A 34 -2.23 -8.94 20.49
C GLY A 34 -0.80 -9.07 21.01
N ALA A 35 -0.14 -10.17 20.62
CA ALA A 35 1.21 -10.44 21.07
C ALA A 35 2.21 -9.41 20.52
N THR A 36 3.15 -8.99 21.37
CA THR A 36 4.17 -7.98 21.04
C THR A 36 5.58 -8.55 20.86
N THR A 37 5.75 -9.81 21.24
CA THR A 37 7.02 -10.54 21.11
C THR A 37 7.01 -11.36 19.84
N CYS A 38 8.02 -11.20 19.00
CA CYS A 38 8.17 -11.98 17.77
C CYS A 38 8.80 -13.36 18.02
N VAL A 39 8.59 -14.31 17.10
CA VAL A 39 9.30 -15.60 17.06
C VAL A 39 10.81 -15.39 16.90
N SER A 40 11.60 -16.35 17.37
CA SER A 40 13.06 -16.30 17.27
C SER A 40 13.53 -16.04 15.84
N GLY A 41 14.54 -15.17 15.69
CA GLY A 41 15.08 -14.77 14.39
C GLY A 41 14.45 -13.52 13.78
N THR A 42 13.44 -12.95 14.44
CA THR A 42 12.70 -11.77 13.96
C THR A 42 12.56 -10.72 15.05
N THR A 43 12.46 -9.45 14.66
CA THR A 43 12.37 -8.29 15.56
C THR A 43 11.11 -7.51 15.27
N CYS A 44 10.44 -7.04 16.32
CA CYS A 44 9.28 -6.17 16.15
C CYS A 44 9.74 -4.78 15.68
N THR A 45 9.56 -4.49 14.40
CA THR A 45 9.94 -3.23 13.77
C THR A 45 8.71 -2.33 13.64
N VAL A 46 8.81 -1.11 14.16
CA VAL A 46 7.77 -0.09 13.98
C VAL A 46 7.75 0.32 12.51
N ILE A 47 6.60 0.16 11.85
CA ILE A 47 6.39 0.59 10.47
C ILE A 47 5.71 1.96 10.45
N ASN A 48 4.67 2.13 11.27
CA ASN A 48 4.03 3.41 11.54
C ASN A 48 3.40 3.43 12.95
N ALA A 49 2.73 4.53 13.30
CA ALA A 49 2.16 4.70 14.65
C ALA A 49 1.13 3.62 15.02
N TYR A 50 0.42 3.04 14.04
CA TYR A 50 -0.64 2.06 14.24
C TYR A 50 -0.22 0.62 13.93
N TYR A 51 0.99 0.41 13.41
CA TYR A 51 1.44 -0.90 12.94
C TYR A 51 2.94 -1.11 13.14
N SER A 52 3.28 -2.18 13.87
CA SER A 52 4.63 -2.75 13.96
C SER A 52 4.60 -4.21 13.54
N GLN A 53 5.63 -4.70 12.86
CA GLN A 53 5.67 -6.06 12.31
C GLN A 53 6.93 -6.82 12.70
N CYS A 54 6.81 -8.13 12.88
CA CYS A 54 7.94 -9.03 13.09
C CYS A 54 8.73 -9.22 11.79
N LEU A 55 9.86 -8.54 11.65
CA LEU A 55 10.71 -8.60 10.46
C LEU A 55 12.01 -9.38 10.74
N PRO A 56 12.55 -10.14 9.78
CA PRO A 56 13.89 -10.73 9.88
C PRO A 56 14.96 -9.63 9.96
N GLY A 57 15.75 -9.61 11.04
CA GLY A 57 16.77 -8.58 11.25
C GLY A 57 17.72 -8.92 12.40
N ALA A 58 19.02 -8.80 12.12
CA ALA A 58 20.16 -9.41 12.81
C ALA A 58 20.19 -9.27 14.35
N ALA A 59 20.67 -10.33 15.01
CA ALA A 59 20.98 -10.36 16.43
C ALA A 59 21.76 -9.10 16.88
N PRO A 60 21.54 -8.59 18.10
CA PRO A 60 22.26 -7.42 18.58
C PRO A 60 23.77 -7.73 18.67
N PRO A 61 24.66 -6.90 18.11
CA PRO A 61 26.09 -7.04 18.37
C PRO A 61 26.40 -6.67 19.84
N PRO A 62 27.47 -7.23 20.43
CA PRO A 62 27.82 -6.98 21.83
C PRO A 62 28.20 -5.51 22.07
N SER A 63 27.69 -4.96 23.16
CA SER A 63 28.03 -3.63 23.69
C SER A 63 29.53 -3.47 23.95
N THR A 64 30.17 -2.49 23.30
CA THR A 64 31.48 -1.93 23.67
C THR A 64 31.46 -0.40 23.56
N PRO A 65 32.30 0.33 24.32
CA PRO A 65 31.98 1.68 24.77
C PRO A 65 32.32 2.78 23.76
N SER A 66 31.54 3.85 23.91
CA SER A 66 31.55 5.12 23.18
C SER A 66 32.93 5.79 23.14
N SER A 67 33.35 6.17 21.93
CA SER A 67 34.43 7.14 21.69
C SER A 67 33.85 8.28 20.86
N THR A 68 33.78 9.45 21.47
CA THR A 68 33.28 10.70 20.90
C THR A 68 34.22 11.23 19.82
N VAL A 69 33.74 11.34 18.58
CA VAL A 69 34.33 12.22 17.56
C VAL A 69 33.22 13.06 16.92
N ALA A 70 33.48 14.36 16.85
CA ALA A 70 32.57 15.44 16.46
C ALA A 70 32.02 15.33 15.02
N PRO A 71 30.84 15.90 14.72
CA PRO A 71 30.26 15.85 13.38
C PRO A 71 30.97 16.84 12.45
N SER A 72 31.43 16.34 11.30
CA SER A 72 31.78 17.17 10.16
C SER A 72 30.54 17.37 9.29
N SER A 73 30.15 18.62 9.13
CA SER A 73 29.08 19.07 8.23
C SER A 73 29.35 18.61 6.80
N THR A 74 28.55 17.69 6.29
CA THR A 74 28.47 17.38 4.86
C THR A 74 27.20 17.98 4.31
N SER A 75 27.40 18.85 3.32
CA SER A 75 26.36 19.52 2.53
C SER A 75 25.51 18.50 1.79
N ALA A 76 24.21 18.78 1.69
CA ALA A 76 23.23 18.00 0.94
C ALA A 76 23.71 17.79 -0.51
N GLY A 77 24.05 16.54 -0.84
CA GLY A 77 24.32 16.11 -2.21
C GLY A 77 23.02 16.10 -3.01
N SER A 78 23.00 16.83 -4.11
CA SER A 78 21.92 16.81 -5.10
C SER A 78 21.64 15.38 -5.57
N ALA A 79 20.36 15.03 -5.66
CA ALA A 79 19.89 13.79 -6.25
C ALA A 79 20.45 13.60 -7.67
N PRO A 80 20.79 12.36 -8.08
CA PRO A 80 21.30 12.12 -9.42
C PRO A 80 20.19 12.38 -10.43
N THR A 81 20.38 13.38 -11.29
CA THR A 81 19.55 13.63 -12.47
C THR A 81 19.91 12.57 -13.50
N GLY A 82 19.29 11.39 -13.41
CA GLY A 82 19.30 10.43 -14.51
C GLY A 82 18.65 11.07 -15.73
N THR A 83 19.34 11.11 -16.87
CA THR A 83 18.77 11.62 -18.11
C THR A 83 17.53 10.80 -18.48
N ALA A 84 16.35 11.41 -18.41
CA ALA A 84 15.09 10.78 -18.80
C ALA A 84 15.22 10.16 -20.20
N LEU A 85 14.87 8.88 -20.35
CA LEU A 85 14.95 8.20 -21.63
C LEU A 85 13.81 8.71 -22.54
N PRO A 86 14.10 9.18 -23.77
CA PRO A 86 13.06 9.58 -24.70
C PRO A 86 12.21 8.36 -25.10
N GLY A 87 10.88 8.51 -25.03
CA GLY A 87 9.93 7.49 -25.47
C GLY A 87 9.36 6.57 -24.38
N VAL A 88 9.62 6.85 -23.10
CA VAL A 88 9.01 6.16 -21.96
C VAL A 88 7.57 6.64 -21.74
N THR A 89 6.67 5.71 -21.45
CA THR A 89 5.26 5.97 -21.12
C THR A 89 4.92 5.45 -19.73
N LEU A 90 4.13 6.20 -18.96
CA LEU A 90 3.53 5.72 -17.72
C LEU A 90 2.15 5.12 -18.01
N TYR A 91 1.93 3.87 -17.61
CA TYR A 91 0.63 3.22 -17.60
C TYR A 91 0.07 3.17 -16.17
N LEU A 92 -1.23 3.41 -16.02
CA LEU A 92 -1.91 3.31 -14.73
C LEU A 92 -2.90 2.14 -14.76
N ALA A 93 -2.79 1.25 -13.78
CA ALA A 93 -3.76 0.19 -13.51
C ALA A 93 -4.41 0.46 -12.15
N GLY A 94 -5.74 0.53 -12.12
CA GLY A 94 -6.47 0.79 -10.89
C GLY A 94 -7.98 0.85 -11.09
N ASP A 95 -8.66 1.39 -10.07
CA ASP A 95 -10.12 1.46 -9.99
C ASP A 95 -10.69 2.87 -10.28
N SER A 96 -11.91 3.15 -9.81
CA SER A 96 -12.58 4.44 -10.03
C SER A 96 -11.85 5.64 -9.44
N THR A 97 -11.04 5.43 -8.40
CA THR A 97 -10.24 6.48 -7.76
C THR A 97 -9.02 6.86 -8.60
N THR A 98 -8.63 6.03 -9.58
CA THR A 98 -7.55 6.30 -10.55
C THR A 98 -8.10 6.66 -11.94
N ALA A 99 -9.24 6.08 -12.33
CA ALA A 99 -9.78 6.09 -13.69
C ALA A 99 -10.11 7.48 -14.28
N PRO A 100 -10.15 7.59 -15.63
CA PRO A 100 -10.66 8.77 -16.32
C PRO A 100 -12.10 9.12 -15.93
N ASP A 101 -12.42 10.41 -15.95
CA ASP A 101 -13.82 10.86 -15.87
C ASP A 101 -14.57 10.38 -17.13
N THR A 102 -15.68 9.67 -16.91
CA THR A 102 -16.55 9.12 -17.96
C THR A 102 -17.82 9.95 -18.16
N GLY A 103 -17.80 11.22 -17.74
CA GLY A 103 -18.96 12.10 -17.68
C GLY A 103 -19.73 11.98 -16.36
N THR A 104 -19.05 11.57 -15.29
CA THR A 104 -19.60 11.50 -13.93
C THR A 104 -19.28 12.79 -13.17
N ALA A 105 -19.83 12.97 -11.97
CA ALA A 105 -19.48 14.12 -11.12
C ALA A 105 -18.16 13.93 -10.33
N TYR A 106 -17.38 12.89 -10.66
CA TYR A 106 -16.13 12.54 -9.98
C TYR A 106 -14.98 12.31 -10.96
N ALA A 107 -13.75 12.40 -10.49
CA ALA A 107 -12.53 12.18 -11.27
C ALA A 107 -11.55 11.32 -10.47
N GLY A 108 -10.83 10.43 -11.15
CA GLY A 108 -9.71 9.71 -10.56
C GLY A 108 -8.40 10.50 -10.61
N TRP A 109 -7.50 10.28 -9.66
CA TRP A 109 -6.21 10.98 -9.56
C TRP A 109 -5.32 10.80 -10.79
N GLY A 110 -5.47 9.67 -11.49
CA GLY A 110 -4.74 9.38 -12.73
C GLY A 110 -5.02 10.37 -13.86
N THR A 111 -6.12 11.13 -13.79
CA THR A 111 -6.40 12.23 -14.72
C THR A 111 -5.57 13.48 -14.47
N GLN A 112 -4.99 13.61 -13.26
CA GLN A 112 -4.27 14.81 -12.82
C GLN A 112 -2.75 14.61 -12.80
N ILE A 113 -2.28 13.36 -12.65
CA ILE A 113 -0.85 13.05 -12.48
C ILE A 113 0.04 13.56 -13.63
N GLY A 114 -0.49 13.61 -14.85
CA GLY A 114 0.24 14.12 -16.03
C GLY A 114 0.72 15.58 -15.90
N LYS A 115 0.13 16.38 -14.99
CA LYS A 115 0.59 17.76 -14.71
C LYS A 115 1.98 17.83 -14.06
N TYR A 116 2.44 16.72 -13.48
CA TYR A 116 3.67 16.65 -12.70
C TYR A 116 4.79 15.89 -13.40
N LEU A 117 4.54 15.37 -14.61
CA LEU A 117 5.41 14.44 -15.31
C LEU A 117 5.86 14.95 -16.68
N SER A 118 7.09 14.62 -17.05
CA SER A 118 7.69 14.86 -18.37
C SER A 118 7.33 13.83 -19.44
N ILE A 119 6.55 12.81 -19.07
CA ILE A 119 6.23 11.64 -19.92
C ILE A 119 4.73 11.50 -20.14
N PRO A 120 4.32 10.93 -21.28
CA PRO A 120 2.91 10.63 -21.53
C PRO A 120 2.36 9.63 -20.52
N VAL A 121 1.10 9.82 -20.15
CA VAL A 121 0.35 8.94 -19.24
C VAL A 121 -0.78 8.26 -20.01
N VAL A 122 -0.84 6.93 -19.93
CA VAL A 122 -1.95 6.10 -20.39
C VAL A 122 -2.70 5.62 -19.16
N ASN A 123 -3.86 6.20 -18.92
CA ASN A 123 -4.71 5.81 -17.80
C ASN A 123 -5.65 4.68 -18.21
N ASP A 124 -5.26 3.44 -17.90
CA ASP A 124 -6.00 2.22 -18.17
C ASP A 124 -6.83 1.75 -16.95
N ALA A 125 -6.94 2.55 -15.90
CA ALA A 125 -7.79 2.24 -14.75
C ALA A 125 -9.28 2.25 -15.13
N VAL A 126 -10.05 1.34 -14.51
CA VAL A 126 -11.45 1.09 -14.87
C VAL A 126 -12.33 1.18 -13.61
N PRO A 127 -13.39 2.01 -13.61
CA PRO A 127 -14.26 2.17 -12.45
C PRO A 127 -14.88 0.86 -11.95
N GLY A 128 -14.86 0.68 -10.63
CA GLY A 128 -15.48 -0.46 -9.95
C GLY A 128 -14.71 -1.78 -10.07
N LEU A 129 -13.52 -1.80 -10.67
CA LEU A 129 -12.75 -3.04 -10.75
C LEU A 129 -11.88 -3.25 -9.51
N SER A 130 -11.78 -4.52 -9.10
CA SER A 130 -10.75 -5.07 -8.24
C SER A 130 -9.60 -5.68 -9.05
N SER A 131 -8.49 -6.03 -8.41
CA SER A 131 -7.36 -6.77 -8.96
C SER A 131 -7.80 -8.05 -9.70
N ARG A 132 -8.78 -8.77 -9.13
CA ARG A 132 -9.44 -9.91 -9.77
C ARG A 132 -10.17 -9.49 -11.04
N SER A 133 -11.14 -8.59 -10.94
CA SER A 133 -12.03 -8.29 -12.06
C SER A 133 -11.29 -7.60 -13.22
N PHE A 134 -10.23 -6.85 -12.91
CA PHE A 134 -9.30 -6.24 -13.88
C PHE A 134 -8.46 -7.32 -14.60
N THR A 135 -8.08 -8.39 -13.89
CA THR A 135 -7.46 -9.58 -14.49
C THR A 135 -8.46 -10.34 -15.37
N ASP A 136 -9.65 -10.65 -14.83
CA ASP A 136 -10.69 -11.45 -15.49
C ASP A 136 -11.20 -10.80 -16.79
N GLN A 137 -11.22 -9.46 -16.85
CA GLN A 137 -11.61 -8.69 -18.03
C GLN A 137 -10.48 -8.49 -19.05
N GLY A 138 -9.25 -8.88 -18.71
CA GLY A 138 -8.10 -8.78 -19.60
C GLY A 138 -7.44 -7.40 -19.62
N ASP A 139 -7.76 -6.51 -18.69
CA ASP A 139 -7.20 -5.16 -18.63
C ASP A 139 -5.70 -5.19 -18.27
N PHE A 140 -5.26 -6.08 -17.37
CA PHE A 140 -3.82 -6.31 -17.19
C PHE A 140 -3.17 -6.84 -18.47
N SER A 141 -3.85 -7.73 -19.21
CA SER A 141 -3.31 -8.25 -20.48
C SER A 141 -3.17 -7.16 -21.53
N LYS A 142 -4.08 -6.18 -21.57
CA LYS A 142 -3.99 -5.00 -22.43
C LYS A 142 -2.71 -4.20 -22.12
N ILE A 143 -2.44 -3.91 -20.85
CA ILE A 143 -1.22 -3.19 -20.45
C ILE A 143 0.03 -4.02 -20.76
N ILE A 144 0.07 -5.30 -20.38
CA ILE A 144 1.21 -6.22 -20.64
C ILE A 144 1.55 -6.30 -22.13
N ASN A 145 0.55 -6.24 -23.02
CA ASN A 145 0.76 -6.27 -24.47
C ASN A 145 1.20 -4.92 -25.06
N ALA A 146 0.91 -3.81 -24.38
CA ALA A 146 1.23 -2.46 -24.84
C ALA A 146 2.62 -1.98 -24.36
N VAL A 147 3.01 -2.33 -23.13
CA VAL A 147 4.26 -1.87 -22.52
C VAL A 147 5.50 -2.31 -23.31
N LYS A 148 6.47 -1.40 -23.36
CA LYS A 148 7.81 -1.62 -23.91
C LYS A 148 8.84 -1.68 -22.78
N PRO A 149 10.04 -2.22 -23.03
CA PRO A 149 11.12 -2.15 -22.06
C PRO A 149 11.38 -0.71 -21.60
N ASN A 150 11.50 -0.53 -20.27
CA ASN A 150 11.62 0.73 -19.54
C ASN A 150 10.35 1.60 -19.45
N ASP A 151 9.21 1.18 -20.01
CA ASP A 151 7.93 1.81 -19.65
C ASP A 151 7.64 1.61 -18.16
N LEU A 152 6.86 2.54 -17.60
CA LEU A 152 6.52 2.57 -16.18
C LEU A 152 5.09 2.09 -16.00
N VAL A 153 4.80 1.37 -14.92
CA VAL A 153 3.43 1.01 -14.54
C VAL A 153 3.21 1.30 -13.07
N VAL A 154 2.20 2.10 -12.76
CA VAL A 154 1.66 2.22 -11.40
C VAL A 154 0.45 1.30 -11.27
N ILE A 155 0.44 0.46 -10.24
CA ILE A 155 -0.68 -0.44 -9.93
C ILE A 155 -1.23 -0.08 -8.55
N GLU A 156 -2.53 0.24 -8.49
CA GLU A 156 -3.21 0.64 -7.26
C GLU A 156 -4.62 0.03 -7.18
N PHE A 157 -4.83 -0.86 -6.22
CA PHE A 157 -6.12 -1.50 -5.96
C PHE A 157 -6.36 -1.65 -4.45
N GLY A 158 -7.63 -1.80 -4.06
CA GLY A 158 -8.01 -2.06 -2.68
C GLY A 158 -9.49 -1.83 -2.38
N HIS A 159 -10.10 -0.81 -2.99
CA HIS A 159 -11.49 -0.41 -2.70
C HIS A 159 -12.52 -1.50 -3.01
N ASN A 160 -12.30 -2.30 -4.05
CA ASN A 160 -13.27 -3.28 -4.56
C ASN A 160 -12.88 -4.74 -4.26
N GLU A 161 -11.81 -4.98 -3.50
CA GLU A 161 -11.27 -6.33 -3.26
C GLU A 161 -12.10 -7.15 -2.25
N GLY A 162 -12.77 -6.45 -1.33
CA GLY A 162 -13.40 -7.03 -0.14
C GLY A 162 -14.64 -7.89 -0.41
N GLY A 163 -15.22 -8.43 0.67
CA GLY A 163 -16.46 -9.22 0.64
C GLY A 163 -16.30 -10.67 0.17
N GLY A 164 -15.17 -11.02 -0.45
CA GLY A 164 -14.95 -12.35 -1.01
C GLY A 164 -15.90 -12.67 -2.17
N PRO A 165 -15.75 -13.82 -2.84
CA PRO A 165 -16.57 -14.14 -4.00
C PRO A 165 -18.07 -14.29 -3.68
N GLN A 166 -18.45 -14.58 -2.44
CA GLN A 166 -19.85 -14.67 -2.02
C GLN A 166 -20.46 -13.31 -1.67
N GLY A 167 -19.69 -12.42 -1.03
CA GLY A 167 -20.18 -11.10 -0.60
C GLY A 167 -20.03 -10.02 -1.67
N ASN A 168 -19.10 -10.21 -2.61
CA ASN A 168 -18.91 -9.33 -3.76
C ASN A 168 -18.65 -10.16 -5.04
N PRO A 169 -19.69 -10.78 -5.63
CA PRO A 169 -19.54 -11.65 -6.80
C PRO A 169 -18.86 -10.92 -7.97
N ASN A 170 -17.99 -11.64 -8.70
CA ASN A 170 -17.15 -11.15 -9.80
C ASN A 170 -16.02 -10.17 -9.43
N GLN A 171 -16.04 -9.53 -8.26
CA GLN A 171 -14.99 -8.57 -7.85
C GLN A 171 -14.19 -9.07 -6.65
N GLY A 172 -14.85 -9.58 -5.62
CA GLY A 172 -14.21 -9.99 -4.38
C GLY A 172 -13.13 -11.05 -4.62
N VAL A 173 -11.96 -10.83 -4.02
CA VAL A 173 -10.84 -11.78 -4.06
C VAL A 173 -11.00 -12.85 -2.99
N CYS A 174 -10.30 -13.97 -3.16
CA CYS A 174 -10.23 -14.97 -2.10
C CYS A 174 -9.47 -14.39 -0.89
N PRO A 175 -9.98 -14.53 0.34
CA PRO A 175 -9.26 -14.06 1.52
C PRO A 175 -7.94 -14.80 1.73
N GLY A 176 -6.96 -14.10 2.29
CA GLY A 176 -5.65 -14.66 2.64
C GLY A 176 -4.51 -14.09 1.80
N THR A 177 -3.29 -14.48 2.16
CA THR A 177 -2.04 -13.96 1.59
C THR A 177 -1.28 -15.00 0.77
N ASP A 178 -1.68 -16.27 0.83
CA ASP A 178 -1.01 -17.37 0.12
C ASP A 178 -1.39 -17.37 -1.38
N LEU A 179 -0.39 -17.56 -2.25
CA LEU A 179 -0.52 -17.54 -3.71
C LEU A 179 -1.25 -18.76 -4.30
N THR A 180 -1.40 -19.82 -3.52
CA THR A 180 -2.06 -21.08 -3.89
C THR A 180 -3.48 -21.19 -3.34
N THR A 181 -3.85 -20.29 -2.42
CA THR A 181 -5.21 -20.27 -1.86
C THR A 181 -6.20 -19.86 -2.95
N THR A 182 -7.27 -20.65 -3.06
CA THR A 182 -8.35 -20.40 -4.02
C THR A 182 -9.72 -20.54 -3.38
N CYS A 183 -10.64 -19.70 -3.85
CA CYS A 183 -12.05 -19.75 -3.56
C CYS A 183 -12.82 -20.12 -4.84
N ASN A 184 -14.12 -20.40 -4.71
CA ASN A 184 -15.01 -20.62 -5.84
C ASN A 184 -16.04 -19.49 -5.96
N ASP A 185 -16.26 -19.02 -7.18
CA ASP A 185 -17.35 -18.12 -7.55
C ASP A 185 -18.07 -18.71 -8.76
N ASN A 186 -19.22 -19.35 -8.53
CA ASN A 186 -20.05 -19.95 -9.59
C ASN A 186 -19.26 -20.87 -10.54
N GLY A 187 -18.41 -21.74 -9.98
CA GLY A 187 -17.59 -22.67 -10.76
C GLY A 187 -16.27 -22.07 -11.27
N LYS A 188 -16.02 -20.77 -11.09
CA LYS A 188 -14.73 -20.14 -11.40
C LYS A 188 -13.80 -20.19 -10.20
N THR A 189 -12.53 -20.48 -10.46
CA THR A 189 -11.45 -20.35 -9.47
C THR A 189 -11.17 -18.88 -9.23
N VAL A 190 -11.10 -18.48 -7.97
CA VAL A 190 -10.80 -17.12 -7.54
C VAL A 190 -9.55 -17.14 -6.67
N TYR A 191 -8.56 -16.34 -7.00
CA TYR A 191 -7.31 -16.26 -6.25
C TYR A 191 -7.31 -15.14 -5.21
N THR A 192 -6.26 -15.11 -4.39
CA THR A 192 -6.00 -14.03 -3.43
C THR A 192 -5.55 -12.75 -4.13
N TYR A 193 -5.66 -11.61 -3.43
CA TYR A 193 -5.10 -10.33 -3.87
C TYR A 193 -3.61 -10.47 -4.27
N PHE A 194 -2.85 -11.16 -3.43
CA PHE A 194 -1.43 -11.42 -3.66
C PHE A 194 -1.20 -12.12 -4.98
N ARG A 195 -1.97 -13.19 -5.27
CA ARG A 195 -1.79 -13.93 -6.52
C ARG A 195 -2.10 -13.08 -7.75
N TYR A 196 -3.18 -12.32 -7.75
CA TYR A 196 -3.50 -11.44 -8.89
C TYR A 196 -2.44 -10.38 -9.11
N MET A 197 -2.01 -9.71 -8.03
CA MET A 197 -1.02 -8.65 -8.13
C MET A 197 0.36 -9.18 -8.52
N GLU A 198 0.83 -10.29 -7.93
CA GLU A 198 2.13 -10.88 -8.26
C GLU A 198 2.19 -11.38 -9.71
N ASP A 199 1.14 -12.04 -10.21
CA ASP A 199 1.09 -12.52 -11.59
C ASP A 199 1.16 -11.34 -12.58
N ALA A 200 0.45 -10.24 -12.30
CA ALA A 200 0.48 -9.03 -13.11
C ALA A 200 1.87 -8.36 -13.08
N ILE A 201 2.44 -8.14 -11.89
CA ILE A 201 3.76 -7.52 -11.70
C ILE A 201 4.84 -8.33 -12.42
N ASN A 202 4.87 -9.65 -12.23
CA ASN A 202 5.87 -10.52 -12.85
C ASN A 202 5.74 -10.55 -14.37
N SER A 203 4.51 -10.51 -14.89
CA SER A 203 4.26 -10.44 -16.33
C SER A 203 4.74 -9.13 -16.96
N LEU A 204 4.54 -7.99 -16.28
CA LEU A 204 5.03 -6.68 -16.72
C LEU A 204 6.56 -6.59 -16.63
N LYS A 205 7.16 -7.08 -15.54
CA LYS A 205 8.63 -7.18 -15.40
C LYS A 205 9.25 -8.03 -16.51
N ALA A 206 8.58 -9.12 -16.92
CA ALA A 206 9.04 -9.94 -18.04
C ALA A 206 9.06 -9.20 -19.39
N LYS A 207 8.30 -8.09 -19.52
CA LYS A 207 8.37 -7.17 -20.67
C LYS A 207 9.44 -6.10 -20.52
N GLY A 208 10.15 -6.06 -19.39
CA GLY A 208 11.14 -5.03 -19.06
C GLY A 208 10.54 -3.74 -18.53
N ALA A 209 9.25 -3.73 -18.14
CA ALA A 209 8.64 -2.56 -17.52
C ALA A 209 9.12 -2.39 -16.07
N GLN A 210 9.17 -1.14 -15.61
CA GLN A 210 9.48 -0.75 -14.24
C GLN A 210 8.17 -0.50 -13.49
N ILE A 211 8.03 -1.08 -12.30
CA ILE A 211 6.74 -1.13 -11.60
C ILE A 211 6.81 -0.35 -10.29
N VAL A 212 5.74 0.38 -10.02
CA VAL A 212 5.45 1.00 -8.73
C VAL A 212 4.11 0.48 -8.25
N VAL A 213 4.08 -0.10 -7.05
CA VAL A 213 2.82 -0.46 -6.38
C VAL A 213 2.46 0.67 -5.43
N ALA A 214 1.23 1.17 -5.50
CA ALA A 214 0.70 2.14 -4.55
C ALA A 214 -0.37 1.49 -3.68
N SER A 215 -0.42 1.84 -2.40
CA SER A 215 -1.56 1.50 -1.55
C SER A 215 -2.82 2.23 -2.01
N GLN A 216 -4.01 1.65 -1.81
CA GLN A 216 -5.26 2.32 -2.15
C GLN A 216 -5.39 3.70 -1.47
N THR A 217 -6.09 4.65 -2.09
CA THR A 217 -6.43 5.92 -1.43
C THR A 217 -7.35 5.70 -0.22
N PRO A 218 -7.36 6.62 0.76
CA PRO A 218 -8.37 6.60 1.80
C PRO A 218 -9.73 7.05 1.26
N ASN A 219 -10.79 6.53 1.87
CA ASN A 219 -12.09 7.20 1.84
C ASN A 219 -12.01 8.56 2.57
N ASN A 220 -13.04 9.39 2.47
CA ASN A 220 -13.12 10.63 3.22
C ASN A 220 -12.97 10.36 4.74
N PRO A 221 -11.84 10.75 5.36
CA PRO A 221 -11.54 10.36 6.75
C PRO A 221 -12.40 11.11 7.77
N PHE A 222 -13.12 12.15 7.35
CA PHE A 222 -14.07 12.87 8.19
C PHE A 222 -15.48 12.28 8.16
N LYS A 223 -15.70 11.24 7.36
CA LYS A 223 -16.97 10.51 7.26
C LYS A 223 -16.82 8.99 7.41
N ASP A 224 -15.62 8.47 7.21
CA ASP A 224 -15.28 7.07 7.37
C ASP A 224 -14.42 6.85 8.62
N THR A 225 -14.87 5.96 9.51
CA THR A 225 -14.18 5.59 10.75
C THR A 225 -13.68 4.14 10.73
N SER A 226 -13.65 3.49 9.56
CA SER A 226 -13.26 2.08 9.40
C SER A 226 -11.76 1.81 9.58
N GLY A 227 -10.95 2.85 9.76
CA GLY A 227 -9.50 2.72 9.94
C GLY A 227 -8.76 2.38 8.65
N VAL A 228 -7.52 1.89 8.77
CA VAL A 228 -6.67 1.55 7.62
C VAL A 228 -7.14 0.22 7.01
N PRO A 229 -7.54 0.17 5.72
CA PRO A 229 -7.91 -1.07 5.06
C PRO A 229 -6.74 -2.05 4.97
N ILE A 230 -7.02 -3.35 5.10
CA ILE A 230 -5.99 -4.41 5.04
C ILE A 230 -5.17 -4.38 3.73
N TYR A 231 -5.77 -3.91 2.63
CA TYR A 231 -5.13 -3.89 1.32
C TYR A 231 -4.01 -2.85 1.21
N VAL A 232 -3.96 -1.86 2.10
CA VAL A 232 -2.81 -0.96 2.25
C VAL A 232 -1.57 -1.77 2.61
N GLY A 233 -1.67 -2.59 3.66
CA GLY A 233 -0.58 -3.48 4.07
C GLY A 233 -0.28 -4.58 3.06
N TYR A 234 -1.29 -5.10 2.36
CA TYR A 234 -1.08 -6.12 1.32
C TYR A 234 -0.33 -5.57 0.10
N ALA A 235 -0.65 -4.35 -0.33
CA ALA A 235 0.07 -3.69 -1.43
C ALA A 235 1.56 -3.53 -1.11
N GLN A 236 1.89 -3.13 0.12
CA GLN A 236 3.28 -3.05 0.58
C GLN A 236 3.99 -4.41 0.55
N GLN A 237 3.33 -5.46 1.06
CA GLN A 237 3.90 -6.81 1.09
C GLN A 237 4.14 -7.36 -0.31
N VAL A 238 3.18 -7.18 -1.23
CA VAL A 238 3.34 -7.58 -2.63
C VAL A 238 4.53 -6.86 -3.28
N ALA A 239 4.67 -5.55 -3.06
CA ALA A 239 5.78 -4.78 -3.60
C ALA A 239 7.14 -5.32 -3.12
N GLN A 240 7.24 -5.64 -1.83
CA GLN A 240 8.42 -6.25 -1.23
C GLN A 240 8.73 -7.63 -1.83
N GLN A 241 7.73 -8.52 -1.88
CA GLN A 241 7.86 -9.90 -2.38
C GLN A 241 8.26 -9.94 -3.86
N THR A 242 7.78 -8.98 -4.65
CA THR A 242 8.11 -8.86 -6.08
C THR A 242 9.30 -7.97 -6.36
N SER A 243 9.92 -7.38 -5.32
CA SER A 243 11.07 -6.47 -5.42
C SER A 243 10.84 -5.31 -6.40
N VAL A 244 9.74 -4.60 -6.21
CA VAL A 244 9.38 -3.39 -6.97
C VAL A 244 9.17 -2.21 -6.00
N SER A 245 9.18 -0.99 -6.52
CA SER A 245 8.98 0.19 -5.68
C SER A 245 7.57 0.22 -5.08
N TYR A 246 7.47 0.76 -3.87
CA TYR A 246 6.21 0.96 -3.15
C TYR A 246 6.02 2.43 -2.80
N VAL A 247 4.79 2.92 -2.93
CA VAL A 247 4.37 4.22 -2.40
C VAL A 247 3.20 4.01 -1.45
N ASP A 248 3.34 4.49 -0.20
CA ASP A 248 2.22 4.53 0.74
C ASP A 248 1.29 5.70 0.43
N HIS A 249 0.57 5.58 -0.67
CA HIS A 249 -0.33 6.61 -1.16
C HIS A 249 -1.49 6.84 -0.19
N PHE A 250 -1.97 5.80 0.50
CA PHE A 250 -2.96 5.91 1.57
C PHE A 250 -2.54 6.93 2.63
N ASP A 251 -1.36 6.72 3.24
CA ASP A 251 -0.87 7.53 4.36
C ASP A 251 -0.59 8.98 3.94
N LEU A 252 -0.01 9.17 2.74
CA LEU A 252 0.28 10.49 2.21
C LEU A 252 -0.99 11.30 1.92
N VAL A 253 -2.02 10.66 1.35
CA VAL A 253 -3.32 11.32 1.12
C VAL A 253 -4.00 11.63 2.44
N LEU A 254 -3.98 10.68 3.40
CA LEU A 254 -4.61 10.86 4.70
C LEU A 254 -4.01 12.07 5.44
N LYS A 255 -2.68 12.20 5.46
CA LYS A 255 -1.99 13.34 6.08
C LYS A 255 -2.37 14.67 5.44
N GLU A 256 -2.45 14.71 4.12
CA GLU A 256 -2.86 15.93 3.42
C GLU A 256 -4.32 16.28 3.71
N TYR A 257 -5.21 15.28 3.76
CA TYR A 257 -6.60 15.49 4.16
C TYR A 257 -6.73 15.99 5.61
N GLU A 258 -5.94 15.45 6.53
CA GLU A 258 -5.89 15.93 7.92
C GLU A 258 -5.43 17.40 7.99
N ALA A 259 -4.40 17.77 7.21
CA ALA A 259 -3.90 19.14 7.14
C ALA A 259 -4.91 20.13 6.54
N LEU A 260 -5.66 19.72 5.52
CA LEU A 260 -6.69 20.54 4.86
C LEU A 260 -7.97 20.70 5.68
N GLY A 261 -8.26 19.73 6.56
CA GLY A 261 -9.38 19.74 7.48
C GLY A 261 -10.75 19.41 6.86
N ALA A 262 -11.70 19.10 7.75
CA ALA A 262 -12.99 18.51 7.38
C ALA A 262 -13.81 19.31 6.36
N THR A 263 -13.85 20.64 6.48
CA THR A 263 -14.67 21.48 5.58
C THR A 263 -14.18 21.37 4.14
N THR A 264 -12.87 21.49 3.94
CA THR A 264 -12.23 21.39 2.62
C THR A 264 -12.40 20.00 2.05
N VAL A 265 -12.01 18.97 2.82
CA VAL A 265 -12.02 17.59 2.36
C VAL A 265 -13.43 17.11 2.07
N ASN A 266 -14.44 17.46 2.87
CA ASN A 266 -15.84 17.14 2.55
C ASN A 266 -16.30 17.71 1.20
N GLY A 267 -15.75 18.86 0.79
CA GLY A 267 -16.02 19.46 -0.52
C GLY A 267 -15.39 18.71 -1.70
N TYR A 268 -14.42 17.82 -1.46
CA TYR A 268 -13.82 16.98 -2.50
C TYR A 268 -14.68 15.78 -2.88
N PHE A 269 -15.69 15.44 -2.08
CA PHE A 269 -16.45 14.20 -2.19
C PHE A 269 -17.93 14.48 -2.53
N PRO A 270 -18.26 14.74 -3.82
CA PRO A 270 -19.56 15.28 -4.22
C PRO A 270 -20.72 14.28 -4.20
N ILE A 271 -20.44 12.98 -4.26
CA ILE A 271 -21.47 11.93 -4.42
C ILE A 271 -21.51 10.99 -3.22
N ASP A 272 -20.34 10.50 -2.81
CA ASP A 272 -20.17 9.56 -1.70
C ASP A 272 -18.82 9.81 -1.01
N ASN A 273 -18.38 8.92 -0.13
CA ASN A 273 -17.15 9.09 0.64
C ASN A 273 -15.91 8.48 -0.04
N ILE A 274 -16.00 8.04 -1.29
CA ILE A 274 -14.94 7.34 -2.03
C ILE A 274 -14.49 8.18 -3.23
N HIS A 275 -15.44 8.70 -4.00
CA HIS A 275 -15.19 9.34 -5.27
C HIS A 275 -14.93 10.83 -5.11
N THR A 276 -13.74 11.28 -5.52
CA THR A 276 -13.33 12.69 -5.46
C THR A 276 -13.76 13.46 -6.70
N ASN A 277 -13.97 14.77 -6.59
CA ASN A 277 -14.04 15.67 -7.75
C ASN A 277 -12.63 15.97 -8.28
N THR A 278 -12.52 16.72 -9.38
CA THR A 278 -11.23 17.09 -9.99
C THR A 278 -10.24 17.76 -9.02
N VAL A 279 -10.72 18.56 -8.06
CA VAL A 279 -9.84 19.25 -7.09
C VAL A 279 -9.29 18.25 -6.08
N GLY A 280 -10.14 17.36 -5.54
CA GLY A 280 -9.69 16.28 -4.66
C GLY A 280 -8.76 15.30 -5.36
N ALA A 281 -9.07 14.93 -6.60
CA ALA A 281 -8.24 14.07 -7.44
C ALA A 281 -6.83 14.65 -7.67
N ASP A 282 -6.71 15.98 -7.76
CA ASP A 282 -5.43 16.67 -7.90
C ASP A 282 -4.60 16.59 -6.60
N VAL A 283 -5.25 16.78 -5.45
CA VAL A 283 -4.63 16.59 -4.13
C VAL A 283 -4.10 15.16 -3.97
N VAL A 284 -4.89 14.17 -4.38
CA VAL A 284 -4.48 12.76 -4.37
C VAL A 284 -3.28 12.55 -5.30
N ALA A 285 -3.32 13.06 -6.54
CA ALA A 285 -2.17 12.93 -7.46
C ALA A 285 -0.89 13.56 -6.91
N GLN A 286 -0.99 14.72 -6.24
CA GLN A 286 0.14 15.35 -5.56
C GLN A 286 0.75 14.45 -4.48
N ALA A 287 -0.08 13.77 -3.70
CA ALA A 287 0.37 12.86 -2.66
C ALA A 287 1.15 11.67 -3.23
N LEU A 288 0.73 11.10 -4.37
CA LEU A 288 1.51 10.08 -5.07
C LEU A 288 2.88 10.63 -5.52
N VAL A 289 2.91 11.83 -6.12
CA VAL A 289 4.18 12.48 -6.52
C VAL A 289 5.08 12.73 -5.32
N ARG A 290 4.52 13.13 -4.18
CA ARG A 290 5.27 13.25 -2.93
C ARG A 290 5.92 11.92 -2.56
N GLY A 291 5.17 10.82 -2.62
CA GLY A 291 5.71 9.48 -2.36
C GLY A 291 6.87 9.12 -3.28
N ILE A 292 6.76 9.43 -4.57
CA ILE A 292 7.83 9.23 -5.55
C ILE A 292 9.08 10.08 -5.19
N LEU A 293 8.90 11.34 -4.83
CA LEU A 293 10.00 12.24 -4.43
C LEU A 293 10.71 11.79 -3.14
N CYS A 294 10.00 11.07 -2.28
CA CYS A 294 10.50 10.57 -1.00
C CYS A 294 11.33 9.30 -1.12
N ASP A 295 11.24 8.60 -2.25
CA ASP A 295 12.03 7.40 -2.53
C ASP A 295 13.03 7.68 -3.66
N SER A 296 14.30 7.86 -3.28
CA SER A 296 15.40 8.10 -4.22
C SER A 296 15.64 6.95 -5.22
N THR A 297 15.06 5.78 -4.96
CA THR A 297 15.15 4.60 -5.83
C THR A 297 13.93 4.42 -6.72
N ASN A 298 12.92 5.28 -6.59
CA ASN A 298 11.68 5.17 -7.34
C ASN A 298 11.93 5.41 -8.84
N PRO A 299 11.47 4.50 -9.73
CA PRO A 299 11.74 4.59 -11.15
C PRO A 299 11.01 5.77 -11.84
N LEU A 300 9.98 6.35 -11.21
CA LEU A 300 9.31 7.55 -11.72
C LEU A 300 10.05 8.85 -11.37
N LEU A 301 10.98 8.83 -10.42
CA LEU A 301 11.67 10.03 -9.92
C LEU A 301 12.34 10.87 -11.04
N PRO A 302 13.04 10.28 -12.03
CA PRO A 302 13.68 11.06 -13.09
C PRO A 302 12.70 11.82 -14.00
N TYR A 303 11.41 11.50 -13.93
CA TYR A 303 10.39 12.05 -14.81
C TYR A 303 9.52 13.11 -14.14
N ILE A 304 9.72 13.41 -12.85
CA ILE A 304 9.00 14.48 -12.15
C ILE A 304 9.49 15.86 -12.63
N GLU A 305 8.59 16.65 -13.22
CA GLU A 305 8.87 18.04 -13.66
C GLU A 305 8.45 19.09 -12.62
N ASN A 306 7.38 18.80 -11.87
CA ASN A 306 6.89 19.69 -10.83
C ASN A 306 6.90 18.99 -9.49
N SER A 307 7.88 19.34 -8.65
CA SER A 307 8.06 18.81 -7.31
C SER A 307 7.36 19.62 -6.21
N ASN A 308 6.68 20.72 -6.57
CA ASN A 308 5.94 21.54 -5.61
C ASN A 308 4.57 20.94 -5.34
N VAL A 309 4.57 19.82 -4.61
CA VAL A 309 3.39 18.99 -4.33
C VAL A 309 3.16 18.84 -2.84
N GLN A 310 1.90 18.61 -2.46
CA GLN A 310 1.50 18.27 -1.10
C GLN A 310 1.27 16.76 -0.90
N PRO A 311 1.44 16.22 0.32
CA PRO A 311 1.93 16.91 1.52
C PRO A 311 3.40 17.34 1.36
N ALA A 312 3.86 18.29 2.15
CA ALA A 312 5.21 18.86 2.02
C ALA A 312 6.34 17.91 2.49
N THR A 313 6.01 16.87 3.26
CA THR A 313 6.96 15.93 3.88
C THR A 313 6.61 14.49 3.53
N CYS A 314 7.57 13.59 3.73
CA CYS A 314 7.44 12.14 3.51
C CYS A 314 6.78 11.42 4.70
N SER A 315 6.80 12.06 5.86
CA SER A 315 6.36 11.55 7.16
C SER A 315 5.55 12.61 7.89
#